data_AF-A0A0B7C4B2-F1
#
_entry.id   AF-A0A0B7C4B2-F1
#
_cell.length_a   1.000
_cell.length_b   1.000
_cell.length_c   1.000
_cell.angle_alpha   90.00
_cell.angle_beta   90.00
_cell.angle_gamma   90.00
#
_symmetry.space_group_name_H-M   'P 1'
#
loop_
_entity.id
_entity.type
_entity.pdbx_description
1 polymer ?
#
loop_
_entity_poly.entity_id
_entity_poly.type
_entity_poly.pdbx_seq_one_letter_code
_entity_poly.pdbx_strand_id
1 'polypeptide(L)' 'MDGFGENEGIIMIAATNRPDILDPALLRPGRFDRQIQVGRPDVKGREAILHVHSKNKPLDETVDLKAISQRTPGF' A
#
# COMPACT_ATOMS: atom_id res chain seq x y z
N MET A 1 -6.60 9.28 -20.94
CA MET A 1 -7.48 8.11 -20.77
C MET A 1 -8.60 8.14 -21.79
N ASP A 2 -9.07 9.34 -22.15
CA ASP A 2 -9.97 9.55 -23.29
C ASP A 2 -9.27 9.11 -24.59
N GLY A 3 -9.76 8.03 -25.20
CA GLY A 3 -9.19 7.44 -26.41
C GLY A 3 -9.14 5.91 -26.42
N PHE A 4 -9.27 5.27 -25.25
CA PHE A 4 -9.39 3.81 -25.15
C PHE A 4 -10.87 3.40 -25.29
N GLY A 5 -11.17 2.49 -26.20
CA GLY A 5 -12.53 1.94 -26.36
C GLY A 5 -12.95 1.07 -25.16
N GLU A 6 -14.26 0.91 -24.93
CA GLU A 6 -14.85 0.14 -23.81
C GLU A 6 -14.33 -1.32 -23.68
N ASN A 7 -13.63 -1.85 -24.68
CA ASN A 7 -13.20 -3.26 -24.79
C ASN A 7 -11.68 -3.48 -24.87
N GLU A 8 -10.83 -2.54 -24.45
CA GLU A 8 -9.38 -2.73 -24.56
C GLU A 8 -8.74 -3.58 -23.44
N GLY A 9 -9.47 -3.95 -22.39
CA GLY A 9 -8.95 -4.81 -21.33
C GLY A 9 -7.75 -4.22 -20.55
N ILE A 10 -7.55 -2.90 -20.63
CA ILE A 10 -6.46 -2.20 -19.98
C ILE A 10 -6.87 -1.81 -18.55
N ILE A 11 -6.05 -2.18 -17.57
CA ILE A 11 -6.18 -1.73 -16.18
C ILE A 11 -5.07 -0.72 -15.89
N MET A 12 -5.44 0.47 -15.44
CA MET A 12 -4.49 1.51 -15.04
C MET A 12 -4.44 1.65 -13.52
N ILE A 13 -3.23 1.63 -12.96
CA ILE A 13 -2.97 1.85 -11.53
C ILE A 13 -1.98 3.00 -11.41
N ALA A 14 -2.28 3.96 -10.53
CA ALA A 14 -1.39 5.05 -10.18
C ALA A 14 -1.26 5.17 -8.66
N ALA A 15 -0.16 5.75 -8.20
CA ALA A 15 0.10 6.01 -6.79
C ALA A 15 0.62 7.44 -6.60
N THR A 16 0.14 8.12 -5.55
CA THR A 16 0.63 9.44 -5.15
C THR A 16 0.65 9.56 -3.63
N ASN A 17 1.65 10.28 -3.10
CA ASN A 17 1.68 10.69 -1.68
C ASN A 17 1.10 12.10 -1.48
N ARG A 18 0.70 12.79 -2.57
CA ARG A 18 0.12 14.14 -2.55
C ARG A 18 -1.13 14.19 -3.43
N PRO A 19 -2.26 13.60 -2.98
CA PRO A 19 -3.51 13.65 -3.75
C PRO A 19 -4.09 15.07 -3.86
N ASP A 20 -3.71 15.97 -2.94
CA ASP A 20 -4.13 17.37 -2.87
C ASP A 20 -3.69 18.23 -4.04
N ILE A 21 -2.58 17.89 -4.70
CA ILE A 21 -2.04 18.65 -5.85
C ILE A 21 -2.37 18.03 -7.21
N LEU A 22 -3.12 16.94 -7.24
CA LEU A 22 -3.51 16.32 -8.50
C LEU A 22 -4.45 17.25 -9.27
N ASP A 23 -4.30 17.28 -10.59
CA ASP A 23 -5.27 17.93 -11.47
C ASP A 23 -6.65 17.29 -11.24
N PRO A 24 -7.69 18.06 -10.85
CA PRO A 24 -9.03 17.55 -10.63
C PRO A 24 -9.61 16.80 -11.83
N ALA A 25 -9.12 17.08 -13.04
CA ALA A 25 -9.50 16.38 -14.25
C ALA A 25 -9.16 14.88 -14.18
N LEU A 26 -8.10 14.47 -13.47
CA LEU A 26 -7.71 13.06 -13.31
C LEU A 26 -8.67 12.26 -12.42
N LEU A 27 -9.40 12.94 -11.54
CA LEU A 27 -10.30 12.33 -10.55
C LEU A 27 -11.76 12.27 -11.02
N ARG A 28 -12.05 12.70 -12.25
CA ARG A 28 -13.39 12.63 -12.84
C ARG A 28 -13.75 11.19 -13.22
N PRO A 29 -15.04 10.83 -13.22
CA PRO A 29 -15.51 9.53 -13.70
C PRO A 29 -14.98 9.17 -15.10
N GLY A 30 -14.64 7.90 -15.32
CA GLY A 30 -13.97 7.40 -16.52
C GLY A 30 -12.44 7.51 -16.50
N ARG A 31 -11.84 7.97 -15.39
CA ARG A 31 -10.38 8.12 -15.23
C ARG A 31 -9.91 7.38 -13.97
N PHE A 32 -9.35 8.07 -12.97
CA PHE A 32 -9.02 7.46 -11.68
C PHE A 32 -10.21 7.45 -10.72
N ASP A 33 -11.23 6.69 -11.11
CA ASP A 33 -12.53 6.67 -10.42
C ASP A 33 -12.45 6.00 -9.05
N ARG A 34 -11.62 4.96 -8.93
CA ARG A 34 -11.40 4.24 -7.68
C ARG A 34 -10.17 4.76 -6.98
N GLN A 35 -10.37 5.30 -5.79
CA GLN A 35 -9.31 5.74 -4.90
C GLN A 35 -9.23 4.77 -3.72
N ILE A 36 -8.03 4.22 -3.50
CA ILE A 36 -7.75 3.32 -2.38
C ILE A 36 -6.71 4.01 -1.50
N GLN A 37 -7.12 4.40 -0.29
CA GLN A 37 -6.20 4.99 0.67
C GLN A 37 -5.37 3.90 1.34
N VAL A 38 -4.05 4.05 1.28
CA VAL A 38 -3.11 3.17 1.98
C VAL A 38 -2.66 3.86 3.26
N GLY A 39 -3.16 3.40 4.39
CA GLY A 39 -2.76 3.87 5.71
C GLY A 39 -1.48 3.20 6.22
N ARG A 40 -0.97 3.69 7.36
CA ARG A 40 0.10 3.00 8.10
C ARG A 40 -0.41 1.65 8.63
N PRO A 41 0.45 0.61 8.71
CA PRO A 41 0.05 -0.67 9.25
C PRO A 41 -0.28 -0.57 10.75
N ASP A 42 -1.23 -1.39 11.20
CA ASP A 42 -1.47 -1.60 12.62
C ASP A 42 -0.43 -2.58 13.20
N VAL A 43 -0.56 -2.93 14.48
CA VAL A 43 0.37 -3.86 15.16
C VAL A 43 0.45 -5.21 14.41
N LYS A 44 -0.71 -5.74 13.98
CA LYS A 44 -0.79 -7.02 13.26
C LYS A 44 -0.15 -6.93 11.88
N GLY A 45 -0.39 -5.82 11.16
CA GLY A 45 0.23 -5.54 9.87
C GLY A 45 1.75 -5.44 9.99
N ARG A 46 2.27 -4.74 11.00
CA ARG A 46 3.71 -4.68 11.26
C ARG A 46 4.30 -6.04 11.57
N GLU A 47 3.65 -6.85 12.39
CA GLU A 47 4.09 -8.22 12.69
C GLU A 47 4.15 -9.07 11.40
N ALA A 48 3.13 -8.98 10.55
CA ALA A 48 3.11 -9.70 9.26
C ALA A 48 4.23 -9.24 8.32
N ILE A 49 4.46 -7.92 8.22
CA ILE A 49 5.58 -7.35 7.46
C ILE A 49 6.91 -7.89 7.98
N LEU A 50 7.11 -7.88 9.30
CA LEU A 50 8.31 -8.43 9.93
C LEU A 50 8.50 -9.91 9.60
N HIS A 51 7.44 -10.73 9.64
CA HIS A 51 7.52 -12.14 9.24
C HIS A 51 7.91 -12.34 7.77
N VAL A 52 7.35 -11.54 6.86
CA VAL A 52 7.72 -11.62 5.43
C VAL A 52 9.18 -11.26 5.23
N HIS A 53 9.65 -10.19 5.87
CA HIS A 53 11.03 -9.73 5.72
C HIS A 53 12.04 -10.55 6.52
N SER A 54 11.64 -11.23 7.58
CA SER A 54 12.51 -12.13 8.36
C SER A 54 12.58 -13.54 7.79
N LYS A 55 11.67 -13.89 6.87
CA LYS A 55 11.67 -15.18 6.18
C LYS A 55 13.05 -15.51 5.59
N ASN A 56 13.55 -16.69 5.94
CA ASN A 56 14.86 -17.24 5.53
C ASN A 56 16.09 -16.47 6.02
N LYS A 57 15.95 -15.60 7.03
CA LYS A 57 17.11 -14.98 7.70
C LYS A 57 17.43 -15.73 8.98
N PRO A 58 18.71 -15.88 9.34
CA PRO A 58 19.07 -16.41 10.64
C PRO A 58 18.52 -15.46 11.71
N LEU A 59 17.57 -15.96 12.50
CA LEU A 59 17.09 -15.31 13.71
C LEU A 59 17.50 -16.18 14.87
N ASP A 60 17.95 -15.54 15.93
CA ASP A 60 18.12 -16.21 17.21
C ASP A 60 16.75 -16.64 17.75
N GLU A 61 16.71 -17.75 18.51
CA GLU A 61 15.47 -18.28 19.10
C GLU A 61 14.79 -17.29 20.06
N THR A 62 15.55 -16.32 20.58
CA THR A 62 15.06 -15.27 21.47
C THR A 62 14.33 -14.11 20.77
N VAL A 63 14.31 -14.08 19.43
CA VAL A 63 13.69 -12.98 18.68
C VAL A 63 12.17 -13.09 18.70
N ASP A 64 11.52 -12.15 19.39
CA ASP A 64 10.07 -11.99 19.41
C ASP A 64 9.61 -10.85 18.48
N LEU A 65 9.12 -11.23 17.29
CA LEU A 65 8.61 -10.28 16.29
C LEU A 65 7.33 -9.57 16.72
N LYS A 66 6.53 -10.18 17.61
CA LYS A 66 5.32 -9.57 18.16
C LYS A 66 5.68 -8.50 19.19
N ALA A 67 6.68 -8.74 20.03
CA ALA A 67 7.19 -7.70 20.93
C ALA A 67 7.79 -6.51 20.14
N ILE A 68 8.48 -6.79 19.04
CA ILE A 68 9.03 -5.75 18.15
C ILE A 68 7.90 -4.95 17.49
N SER A 69 6.86 -5.59 16.97
CA SER A 69 5.75 -4.89 16.29
C SER A 69 4.97 -3.93 17.21
N GLN A 70 4.94 -4.21 18.52
CA GLN A 70 4.36 -3.33 19.53
C GLN A 70 5.22 -2.09 19.82
N ARG A 71 6.54 -2.19 19.63
CA ARG A 71 7.52 -1.13 19.90
C ARG A 71 7.82 -0.23 18.70
N THR A 72 7.17 -0.46 17.57
CA THR A 72 7.36 0.31 16.32
C THR A 72 6.13 1.13 15.91
N PRO A 73 5.48 1.90 16.81
CA PRO A 73 4.36 2.75 16.42
C PRO A 73 4.80 3.84 15.42
N GLY A 74 3.98 4.08 14.41
CA GLY A 74 4.23 5.10 13.38
C GLY A 74 5.07 4.64 12.18
N PHE A 75 5.55 3.39 12.21
CA PHE A 75 6.23 2.71 11.10
C PHE A 75 5.36 1.56 10.55
#